data_AF-A0A6A6SPM8-F1
#
_entry.id   AF-A0A6A6SPM8-F1
#
_cell.length_a   1.000
_cell.length_b   1.000
_cell.length_c   1.000
_cell.angle_alpha   90.00
_cell.angle_beta   90.00
_cell.angle_gamma   90.00
#
_symmetry.space_group_name_H-M   'P 1'
#
loop_
_entity.id
_entity.type
_entity.pdbx_description
1 polymer ?
#
loop_
_entity_poly.entity_id
_entity_poly.type
_entity_poly.pdbx_seq_one_letter_code
_entity_poly.pdbx_strand_id
1 'polypeptide(L)'
;MSQYGTTVGFDIVRFIQCLLFDMISQLCLGRSLSFIDRYTDWYNFPWMLDILGVRECLTHSSCLDLPLILRVLPFPSIPFKAPSWLLNAVGPPNLPSKIITAIFAGSDTTATSIRASLLHIISDPLIYAKLTVEIRPVREAECLKLRYLQACVKEGQREFPPFGGDTVRGYYMPEGTRICVNMPGLLRNEIFGDDPKVFWPER
;
A
#
# COMPACT_ATOMS: atom_id res chain seq x y z
N MET A 1 -18.34 10.02 -28.59
CA MET A 1 -16.96 9.55 -28.87
C MET A 1 -16.05 10.20 -27.83
N SER A 2 -15.51 9.40 -26.90
CA SER A 2 -14.65 9.90 -25.81
C SER A 2 -13.39 10.52 -26.39
N GLN A 3 -13.03 11.73 -25.93
CA GLN A 3 -11.78 12.41 -26.31
C GLN A 3 -10.57 11.65 -25.76
N TYR A 4 -10.14 10.61 -26.46
CA TYR A 4 -8.81 10.03 -26.28
C TYR A 4 -7.81 10.98 -26.96
N GLY A 5 -7.04 11.75 -26.19
CA GLY A 5 -5.95 12.56 -26.77
C GLY A 5 -5.49 13.77 -25.98
N THR A 6 -6.19 14.18 -24.92
CA THR A 6 -5.72 15.25 -24.05
C THR A 6 -4.73 14.71 -23.03
N THR A 7 -3.47 15.12 -23.14
CA THR A 7 -2.47 14.86 -22.09
C THR A 7 -2.77 15.81 -20.93
N VAL A 8 -3.06 15.24 -19.76
CA VAL A 8 -3.30 16.00 -18.54
C VAL A 8 -2.11 15.77 -17.60
N GLY A 9 -1.46 16.84 -17.18
CA GLY A 9 -0.47 16.77 -16.12
C GLY A 9 -1.17 16.54 -14.78
N PHE A 10 -0.71 15.57 -14.01
CA PHE A 10 -1.21 15.32 -12.65
C PHE A 10 -0.09 14.82 -11.74
N ASP A 11 -0.23 15.05 -10.45
CA ASP A 11 0.67 14.50 -9.44
C ASP A 11 0.29 13.03 -9.20
N ILE A 12 1.16 12.13 -9.66
CA ILE A 12 0.97 10.68 -9.55
C ILE A 12 1.01 10.20 -8.10
N VAL A 13 1.81 10.84 -7.24
CA VAL A 13 1.94 10.48 -5.83
C VAL A 13 0.62 10.75 -5.13
N ARG A 14 0.08 11.96 -5.31
CA ARG A 14 -1.21 12.36 -4.76
C ARG A 14 -2.36 11.56 -5.34
N PHE A 15 -2.37 11.34 -6.65
CA PHE A 15 -3.42 10.59 -7.33
C PHE A 15 -3.52 9.14 -6.81
N ILE A 16 -2.40 8.42 -6.72
CA ILE A 16 -2.37 7.05 -6.19
C ILE A 16 -2.88 7.01 -4.75
N GLN A 17 -2.51 7.99 -3.93
CA GLN A 17 -2.98 8.05 -2.54
C GLN A 17 -4.50 8.24 -2.46
N CYS A 18 -5.04 9.21 -3.20
CA CYS A 18 -6.48 9.48 -3.26
C CYS A 18 -7.25 8.26 -3.78
N LEU A 19 -6.73 7.60 -4.84
CA LEU A 19 -7.32 6.39 -5.39
C LEU A 19 -7.40 5.27 -4.35
N LEU A 20 -6.31 5.04 -3.60
CA LEU A 20 -6.28 3.99 -2.58
C LEU A 20 -7.21 4.30 -1.42
N PHE A 21 -7.28 5.54 -0.95
CA PHE A 21 -8.24 5.91 0.09
C PHE A 21 -9.67 5.66 -0.35
N ASP A 22 -10.03 6.00 -1.59
CA ASP A 22 -11.37 5.75 -2.11
C ASP A 22 -11.67 4.26 -2.26
N MET A 23 -10.72 3.48 -2.80
CA MET A 23 -10.86 2.03 -2.95
C MET A 23 -10.99 1.32 -1.59
N ILE A 24 -10.09 1.58 -0.64
CA ILE A 24 -10.11 0.94 0.68
C ILE A 24 -11.34 1.39 1.46
N SER A 25 -11.74 2.66 1.35
CA SER A 25 -12.98 3.14 1.95
C SER A 25 -14.21 2.46 1.35
N GLN A 26 -14.24 2.25 0.04
CA GLN A 26 -15.32 1.51 -0.60
C GLN A 26 -15.40 0.07 -0.09
N LEU A 27 -14.26 -0.59 0.11
CA LEU A 27 -14.18 -1.94 0.67
C LEU A 27 -14.61 -1.99 2.14
N CYS A 28 -14.16 -1.04 2.96
CA CYS A 28 -14.38 -1.05 4.40
C CYS A 28 -15.74 -0.47 4.83
N LEU A 29 -16.22 0.56 4.12
CA LEU A 29 -17.38 1.37 4.49
C LEU A 29 -18.56 1.19 3.52
N GLY A 30 -18.37 0.44 2.43
CA GLY A 30 -19.37 0.27 1.37
C GLY A 30 -19.59 1.52 0.51
N ARG A 31 -18.76 2.57 0.68
CA ARG A 31 -18.80 3.81 -0.10
C ARG A 31 -17.42 4.45 -0.22
N SER A 32 -17.17 5.09 -1.35
CA SER A 32 -16.00 5.94 -1.53
C SER A 32 -16.14 7.22 -0.69
N LEU A 33 -15.01 7.80 -0.28
CA LEU A 33 -14.97 9.10 0.39
C LEU A 33 -14.79 10.27 -0.61
N SER A 34 -14.76 9.97 -1.92
CA SER A 34 -14.67 10.91 -3.03
C SER A 34 -13.41 11.78 -3.00
N PHE A 35 -12.27 11.22 -2.60
CA PHE A 35 -10.96 11.87 -2.67
C PHE A 35 -10.54 12.14 -4.12
N ILE A 36 -10.81 11.20 -5.04
CA ILE A 36 -10.49 11.36 -6.45
C ILE A 36 -11.32 12.50 -7.06
N ASP A 37 -12.64 12.48 -6.84
CA ASP A 37 -13.58 13.43 -7.45
C ASP A 37 -13.25 14.88 -7.10
N ARG A 38 -12.75 15.09 -5.87
CA ARG A 38 -12.44 16.42 -5.35
C ARG A 38 -10.96 16.78 -5.44
N TYR A 39 -10.11 15.83 -5.82
CA TYR A 39 -8.64 15.90 -5.81
C TYR A 39 -8.06 16.64 -4.58
N THR A 40 -8.75 16.54 -3.44
CA THR A 40 -8.44 17.28 -2.21
C THR A 40 -8.45 16.31 -1.05
N ASP A 41 -7.41 16.41 -0.24
CA ASP A 41 -7.30 15.65 0.97
C ASP A 41 -7.91 16.44 2.12
N TRP A 42 -9.20 16.22 2.34
CA TRP A 42 -10.01 16.99 3.29
C TRP A 42 -9.60 16.78 4.75
N TYR A 43 -8.82 15.73 5.02
CA TYR A 43 -8.48 15.30 6.38
C TYR A 43 -6.99 15.39 6.67
N ASN A 44 -6.22 15.98 5.75
CA ASN A 44 -4.76 16.04 5.82
C ASN A 44 -4.17 14.64 6.08
N PHE A 45 -4.65 13.60 5.39
CA PHE A 45 -4.25 12.21 5.58
C PHE A 45 -2.73 11.97 5.52
N PRO A 46 -1.92 12.56 4.61
CA PRO A 46 -0.46 12.46 4.67
C PRO A 46 0.13 13.11 5.93
N TRP A 47 -0.36 14.27 6.35
CA TRP A 47 0.06 14.89 7.62
C TRP A 47 -0.36 14.07 8.84
N MET A 48 -1.55 13.49 8.78
CA MET A 48 -2.10 12.59 9.77
C MET A 48 -1.30 11.29 9.81
N LEU A 49 -0.86 10.76 8.67
CA LEU A 49 0.05 9.61 8.57
C LEU A 49 1.48 9.95 8.98
N ASP A 50 1.93 11.19 8.84
CA ASP A 50 3.21 11.67 9.37
C ASP A 50 3.15 11.82 10.91
N ILE A 51 2.01 12.28 11.45
CA ILE A 51 1.74 12.37 12.90
C ILE A 51 1.48 11.00 13.54
N LEU A 52 0.70 10.16 12.86
CA LEU A 52 0.56 8.74 13.17
C LEU A 52 1.79 7.94 12.73
N GLY A 53 2.76 8.63 12.13
CA GLY A 53 3.93 8.08 11.48
C GLY A 53 4.67 7.21 12.46
N VAL A 54 4.54 5.91 12.26
CA VAL A 54 5.58 4.90 12.00
C VAL A 54 7.00 5.20 12.52
N ARG A 55 7.48 6.45 12.45
CA ARG A 55 8.69 6.92 13.15
C ARG A 55 8.61 6.73 14.67
N GLU A 56 7.43 6.79 15.29
CA GLU A 56 7.23 6.48 16.71
C GLU A 56 6.69 5.07 16.96
N CYS A 57 5.79 4.55 16.11
CA CYS A 57 5.23 3.19 16.24
C CYS A 57 6.27 2.06 16.10
N LEU A 58 7.37 2.28 15.37
CA LEU A 58 8.45 1.28 15.26
C LEU A 58 9.49 1.39 16.38
N THR A 59 9.53 2.51 17.12
CA THR A 59 10.54 2.76 18.18
C THR A 59 9.96 2.79 19.58
N HIS A 60 8.65 2.77 19.78
CA HIS A 60 8.06 2.63 21.11
C HIS A 60 6.93 1.58 21.09
N SER A 61 7.17 0.48 21.82
CA SER A 61 6.25 -0.64 22.03
C SER A 61 4.97 -0.27 22.78
N SER A 62 4.85 0.96 23.25
CA SER A 62 3.59 1.52 23.74
C SER A 62 2.83 2.03 22.53
N CYS A 63 2.05 1.12 21.95
CA CYS A 63 0.92 1.38 21.08
C CYS A 63 0.43 2.82 21.27
N LEU A 64 0.53 3.65 20.23
CA LEU A 64 -0.35 4.81 20.13
C LEU A 64 -1.75 4.30 20.50
N ASP A 65 -2.32 4.81 21.59
CA ASP A 65 -3.66 4.45 22.04
C ASP A 65 -4.59 4.76 20.88
N LEU A 66 -4.93 3.74 20.10
CA LEU A 66 -5.86 3.87 18.99
C LEU A 66 -7.17 4.59 19.43
N PRO A 67 -7.66 4.43 20.68
CA PRO A 67 -8.75 5.24 21.21
C PRO A 67 -8.48 6.76 21.27
N LEU A 68 -7.24 7.20 21.54
CA LEU A 68 -6.84 8.61 21.54
C LEU A 68 -6.72 9.15 20.13
N ILE A 69 -6.14 8.37 19.22
CA ILE A 69 -6.11 8.71 17.79
C ILE A 69 -7.53 8.95 17.27
N LEU A 70 -8.45 8.02 17.52
CA LEU A 70 -9.86 8.16 17.10
C LEU A 70 -10.59 9.37 17.70
N ARG A 71 -10.09 9.96 18.80
CA ARG A 71 -10.62 11.20 19.41
C ARG A 71 -10.01 12.47 18.83
N VAL A 72 -8.75 12.42 18.39
CA VAL A 72 -8.01 13.57 17.84
C VAL A 72 -8.28 13.75 16.35
N LEU A 73 -8.53 12.66 15.64
CA LEU A 73 -8.84 12.71 14.22
C LEU A 73 -10.25 13.31 14.05
N PRO A 74 -10.40 14.41 13.29
CA PRO A 74 -11.70 14.98 12.96
C PRO A 74 -12.35 14.10 11.88
N PHE A 75 -12.60 12.83 12.22
CA PHE A 75 -13.43 12.00 11.37
C PHE A 75 -14.85 12.55 11.45
N PRO A 76 -15.46 12.90 10.32
CA PRO A 76 -16.87 13.22 10.29
C PRO A 76 -17.62 12.01 10.82
N SER A 77 -18.83 12.23 11.30
CA SER A 77 -19.77 11.18 11.68
C SER A 77 -20.16 10.37 10.43
N ILE A 78 -19.22 9.57 9.93
CA ILE A 78 -19.38 8.71 8.77
C ILE A 78 -20.27 7.58 9.27
N PRO A 79 -21.52 7.44 8.79
CA PRO A 79 -22.30 6.24 9.05
C PRO A 79 -21.50 5.02 8.58
N PHE A 80 -21.04 4.22 9.55
CA PHE A 80 -20.33 2.98 9.29
C PHE A 80 -21.33 1.94 8.81
N LYS A 81 -21.35 1.70 7.50
CA LYS A 81 -22.10 0.60 6.89
C LYS A 81 -21.12 -0.42 6.32
N ALA A 82 -20.37 -1.05 7.23
CA ALA A 82 -19.45 -2.12 6.83
C ALA A 82 -20.24 -3.27 6.18
N PRO A 83 -19.73 -3.86 5.10
CA PRO A 83 -20.39 -4.98 4.44
C PRO A 83 -20.41 -6.21 5.35
N SER A 84 -21.41 -7.10 5.15
CA SER A 84 -21.66 -8.25 6.02
C SER A 84 -20.46 -9.19 6.17
N TRP A 85 -19.68 -9.38 5.11
CA TRP A 85 -18.46 -10.20 5.15
C TRP A 85 -17.41 -9.62 6.11
N LEU A 86 -17.28 -8.29 6.17
CA LEU A 86 -16.32 -7.60 7.03
C LEU A 86 -16.78 -7.64 8.48
N LEU A 87 -18.09 -7.46 8.71
CA LEU A 87 -18.69 -7.59 10.05
C LEU A 87 -18.44 -9.00 10.64
N ASN A 88 -18.62 -10.03 9.81
CA ASN A 88 -18.40 -11.43 10.21
C ASN A 88 -16.93 -11.74 10.49
N ALA A 89 -15.99 -11.11 9.78
CA ALA A 89 -14.56 -11.33 9.95
C ALA A 89 -13.97 -10.62 11.19
N VAL A 90 -14.52 -9.45 11.54
CA VAL A 90 -13.88 -8.53 12.50
C VAL A 90 -14.48 -8.62 13.91
N GLY A 91 -15.72 -9.08 14.03
CA GLY A 91 -16.47 -9.17 15.29
C GLY A 91 -16.94 -7.81 15.83
N PRO A 92 -18.00 -7.76 16.66
CA PRO A 92 -18.64 -6.51 17.08
C PRO A 92 -17.82 -5.57 18.00
N PRO A 93 -16.99 -6.03 18.96
CA PRO A 93 -16.24 -5.08 19.79
C PRO A 93 -15.10 -4.44 18.97
N ASN A 94 -15.04 -3.10 19.02
CA ASN A 94 -14.00 -2.27 18.40
C ASN A 94 -13.98 -2.24 16.86
N LEU A 95 -15.10 -2.51 16.20
CA LEU A 95 -15.23 -2.45 14.73
C LEU A 95 -14.71 -1.14 14.10
N PRO A 96 -15.03 0.07 14.61
CA PRO A 96 -14.52 1.31 14.01
C PRO A 96 -13.00 1.44 14.07
N SER A 97 -12.40 1.04 15.19
CA SER A 97 -10.94 1.03 15.40
C SER A 97 -10.23 0.11 14.42
N LYS A 98 -10.78 -1.10 14.20
CA LYS A 98 -10.20 -2.09 13.28
C LYS A 98 -10.33 -1.66 11.82
N ILE A 99 -11.46 -1.07 11.44
CA ILE A 99 -11.67 -0.51 10.09
C ILE A 99 -10.66 0.61 9.81
N ILE A 100 -10.48 1.51 10.77
CA ILE A 100 -9.57 2.64 10.62
C ILE A 100 -8.12 2.16 10.53
N THR A 101 -7.74 1.18 11.35
CA THR A 101 -6.42 0.54 11.23
C THR A 101 -6.21 -0.05 9.84
N ALA A 102 -7.21 -0.73 9.26
CA ALA A 102 -7.11 -1.29 7.92
C ALA A 102 -6.94 -0.23 6.83
N ILE A 103 -7.66 0.90 6.93
CA ILE A 103 -7.54 2.03 6.01
C ILE A 103 -6.11 2.60 6.04
N PHE A 104 -5.55 2.84 7.23
CA PHE A 104 -4.22 3.41 7.37
C PHE A 104 -3.09 2.43 7.02
N ALA A 105 -3.15 1.19 7.53
CA ALA A 105 -2.10 0.20 7.29
C ALA A 105 -2.02 -0.21 5.81
N GLY A 106 -3.18 -0.28 5.14
CA GLY A 106 -3.27 -0.69 3.74
C GLY A 106 -2.95 0.41 2.74
N SER A 107 -3.20 1.68 3.06
CA SER A 107 -3.04 2.78 2.10
C SER A 107 -1.58 3.01 1.73
N ASP A 108 -0.71 3.25 2.71
CA ASP A 108 0.68 3.67 2.44
C ASP A 108 1.55 2.57 1.84
N THR A 109 1.33 1.34 2.28
CA THR A 109 2.12 0.19 1.85
C THR A 109 1.77 -0.23 0.44
N THR A 110 0.47 -0.19 0.11
CA THR A 110 -0.01 -0.38 -1.25
C THR A 110 0.41 0.77 -2.15
N ALA A 111 0.32 2.03 -1.67
CA ALA A 111 0.77 3.20 -2.43
C ALA A 111 2.25 3.11 -2.78
N THR A 112 3.08 2.72 -1.81
CA THR A 112 4.52 2.50 -2.01
C THR A 112 4.77 1.41 -3.05
N SER A 113 4.08 0.26 -2.93
CA SER A 113 4.22 -0.85 -3.88
C SER A 113 3.84 -0.44 -5.31
N ILE A 114 2.73 0.29 -5.48
CA ILE A 114 2.28 0.77 -6.79
C ILE A 114 3.26 1.80 -7.36
N ARG A 115 3.68 2.79 -6.57
CA ARG A 115 4.63 3.82 -6.99
C ARG A 115 5.97 3.21 -7.41
N ALA A 116 6.50 2.29 -6.61
CA ALA A 116 7.73 1.56 -6.91
C ALA A 116 7.63 0.81 -8.23
N SER A 117 6.57 0.02 -8.39
CA SER A 117 6.35 -0.74 -9.64
C SER A 117 6.24 0.18 -10.84
N LEU A 118 5.43 1.24 -10.74
CA LEU A 118 5.22 2.20 -11.83
C LEU A 118 6.50 2.94 -12.20
N LEU A 119 7.29 3.40 -11.22
CA LEU A 119 8.55 4.09 -11.45
C LEU A 119 9.46 3.28 -12.37
N HIS A 120 9.65 1.99 -12.06
CA HIS A 120 10.51 1.13 -12.87
C HIS A 120 9.89 0.79 -14.24
N ILE A 121 8.58 0.53 -14.28
CA ILE A 121 7.87 0.24 -15.54
C ILE A 121 7.94 1.41 -16.52
N ILE A 122 7.69 2.65 -16.08
CA ILE A 122 7.64 3.81 -16.98
C ILE A 122 9.04 4.34 -17.34
N SER A 123 10.06 4.01 -16.53
CA SER A 123 11.45 4.44 -16.80
C SER A 123 12.17 3.51 -17.77
N ASP A 124 11.65 2.29 -18.00
CA ASP A 124 12.22 1.32 -18.94
C ASP A 124 11.25 1.05 -20.11
N PRO A 125 11.55 1.56 -21.32
CA PRO A 125 10.71 1.38 -22.50
C PRO A 125 10.46 -0.09 -22.88
N LEU A 126 11.42 -1.00 -22.62
CA LEU A 126 11.28 -2.41 -22.95
C LEU A 126 10.29 -3.10 -22.00
N ILE A 127 10.41 -2.82 -20.70
CA ILE A 127 9.48 -3.32 -19.69
C ILE A 127 8.08 -2.78 -19.95
N TYR A 128 7.96 -1.47 -20.22
CA TYR A 128 6.69 -0.84 -20.55
C TYR A 128 6.03 -1.48 -21.78
N ALA A 129 6.78 -1.67 -22.87
CA ALA A 129 6.25 -2.26 -24.10
C ALA A 129 5.76 -3.69 -23.87
N LYS A 130 6.56 -4.50 -23.17
CA LYS A 130 6.21 -5.90 -22.88
C LYS A 130 4.98 -6.03 -21.99
N LEU A 131 4.87 -5.19 -20.95
CA LEU A 131 3.69 -5.15 -20.08
C LEU A 131 2.46 -4.69 -20.86
N THR A 132 2.60 -3.68 -21.72
CA THR A 132 1.49 -3.14 -22.53
C THR A 132 0.88 -4.21 -23.45
N VAL A 133 1.72 -5.10 -23.99
CA VAL A 133 1.26 -6.24 -24.80
C VAL A 133 0.46 -7.23 -23.95
N GLU A 134 0.91 -7.53 -22.72
CA GLU A 134 0.22 -8.50 -21.85
C GLU A 134 -1.14 -8.00 -21.37
N ILE A 135 -1.28 -6.70 -21.06
CA ILE A 135 -2.49 -6.13 -20.44
C ILE A 135 -3.60 -5.77 -21.45
N ARG A 136 -3.39 -5.90 -22.76
CA ARG A 136 -4.36 -5.46 -23.78
C ARG A 136 -4.84 -6.57 -24.71
N PRO A 137 -6.16 -6.86 -24.78
CA PRO A 137 -7.25 -6.52 -23.86
C PRO A 137 -7.50 -7.63 -22.83
N VAL A 138 -7.46 -7.29 -21.54
CA VAL A 138 -7.67 -8.24 -20.43
C VAL A 138 -8.82 -7.77 -19.54
N ARG A 139 -9.66 -8.71 -19.07
CA ARG A 139 -10.71 -8.40 -18.06
C ARG A 139 -10.11 -8.35 -16.66
N GLU A 140 -10.71 -7.58 -15.75
CA GLU A 140 -10.24 -7.47 -14.36
C GLU A 140 -10.04 -8.85 -13.68
N ALA A 141 -10.95 -9.80 -13.91
CA ALA A 141 -10.87 -11.16 -13.36
C ALA A 141 -9.67 -11.98 -13.89
N GLU A 142 -9.05 -11.54 -14.97
CA GLU A 142 -7.91 -12.21 -15.63
C GLU A 142 -6.58 -11.57 -15.22
N CYS A 143 -6.57 -10.40 -14.55
CA CYS A 143 -5.36 -9.71 -14.11
C CYS A 143 -4.46 -10.56 -13.21
N LEU A 144 -5.05 -11.46 -12.40
CA LEU A 144 -4.29 -12.39 -11.56
C LEU A 144 -3.53 -13.46 -12.35
N LYS A 145 -3.88 -13.68 -13.62
CA LYS A 145 -3.25 -14.67 -14.50
C LYS A 145 -2.11 -14.08 -15.35
N LEU A 146 -1.98 -12.76 -15.37
CA LEU A 146 -0.97 -12.04 -16.14
C LEU A 146 0.40 -12.18 -15.47
N ARG A 147 1.22 -13.12 -15.97
CA ARG A 147 2.47 -13.50 -15.33
C ARG A 147 3.45 -12.35 -15.28
N TYR A 148 3.54 -11.58 -16.35
CA TYR A 148 4.50 -10.47 -16.44
C TYR A 148 4.08 -9.29 -15.55
N LEU A 149 2.79 -8.99 -15.46
CA LEU A 149 2.25 -8.05 -14.47
C LEU A 149 2.56 -8.48 -13.03
N GLN A 150 2.31 -9.74 -12.68
CA GLN A 150 2.62 -10.27 -11.35
C GLN A 150 4.12 -10.19 -11.05
N ALA A 151 4.96 -10.44 -12.05
CA ALA A 151 6.41 -10.35 -11.91
C ALA A 151 6.88 -8.90 -11.68
N CYS A 152 6.32 -7.93 -12.41
CA CYS A 152 6.61 -6.50 -12.22
C CYS A 152 6.23 -6.03 -10.80
N VAL A 153 5.07 -6.47 -10.28
CA VAL A 153 4.63 -6.12 -8.92
C VAL A 153 5.57 -6.71 -7.86
N LYS A 154 5.93 -7.99 -8.01
CA LYS A 154 6.86 -8.66 -7.08
C LYS A 154 8.24 -8.00 -7.08
N GLU A 155 8.76 -7.66 -8.26
CA GLU A 155 10.05 -6.98 -8.37
C GLU A 155 9.99 -5.55 -7.81
N GLY A 156 8.86 -4.87 -7.96
CA GLY A 156 8.62 -3.57 -7.32
C GLY A 156 8.63 -3.65 -5.80
N GLN A 157 8.01 -4.70 -5.24
CA GLN A 157 8.05 -5.00 -3.81
C GLN A 157 9.43 -5.46 -3.33
N ARG A 158 10.28 -6.02 -4.21
CA ARG A 158 11.66 -6.38 -3.88
C ARG A 158 12.54 -5.13 -3.69
N GLU A 159 12.45 -4.18 -4.62
CA GLU A 159 13.19 -2.91 -4.53
C GLU A 159 12.69 -2.01 -3.39
N PHE A 160 11.38 -2.03 -3.13
CA PHE A 160 10.70 -1.24 -2.09
C PHE A 160 9.76 -2.11 -1.25
N PRO A 161 10.30 -2.90 -0.31
CA PRO A 161 9.51 -3.80 0.52
C PRO A 161 8.59 -3.04 1.48
N PRO A 162 7.28 -3.36 1.51
CA PRO A 162 6.35 -2.68 2.40
C PRO A 162 6.54 -3.06 3.88
N PHE A 163 6.96 -4.29 4.23
CA PHE A 163 7.30 -4.72 5.60
C PHE A 163 8.15 -6.00 5.61
N GLY A 164 8.82 -6.32 6.74
CA GLY A 164 9.39 -7.65 6.96
C GLY A 164 9.88 -7.95 8.38
N GLY A 165 9.97 -9.24 8.70
CA GLY A 165 10.47 -9.82 9.95
C GLY A 165 10.56 -11.35 9.84
N ASP A 166 11.59 -11.96 10.42
CA ASP A 166 11.74 -13.42 10.54
C ASP A 166 12.75 -13.80 11.67
N THR A 167 12.84 -15.09 11.95
CA THR A 167 13.63 -15.74 12.99
C THR A 167 15.13 -15.66 12.70
N VAL A 168 15.92 -15.12 13.65
CA VAL A 168 17.38 -14.96 13.48
C VAL A 168 18.12 -16.24 13.88
N ARG A 169 18.38 -17.12 12.90
CA ARG A 169 19.40 -18.19 12.95
C ARG A 169 19.44 -19.05 14.23
N GLY A 170 18.29 -19.27 14.90
CA GLY A 170 18.20 -20.12 16.10
C GLY A 170 18.85 -19.55 17.38
N TYR A 171 19.18 -18.25 17.42
CA TYR A 171 19.79 -17.63 18.59
C TYR A 171 18.75 -17.19 19.63
N TYR A 172 19.04 -17.46 20.90
CA TYR A 172 18.27 -16.93 22.02
C TYR A 172 18.52 -15.44 22.17
N MET A 173 17.43 -14.66 22.13
CA MET A 173 17.46 -13.21 22.28
C MET A 173 16.91 -12.86 23.67
N PRO A 174 17.65 -12.11 24.50
CA PRO A 174 17.18 -11.73 25.82
C PRO A 174 15.97 -10.79 25.73
N GLU A 175 15.17 -10.78 26.79
CA GLU A 175 13.98 -9.94 26.91
C GLU A 175 14.31 -8.45 26.70
N GLY A 176 13.43 -7.73 25.99
CA GLY A 176 13.61 -6.32 25.65
C GLY A 176 14.46 -6.06 24.39
N THR A 177 15.00 -7.09 23.74
CA THR A 177 15.75 -6.94 22.49
C THR A 177 14.82 -6.62 21.33
N ARG A 178 15.05 -5.48 20.66
CA ARG A 178 14.36 -5.10 19.42
C ARG A 178 15.19 -5.51 18.21
N ILE A 179 14.60 -6.29 17.32
CA ILE A 179 15.24 -6.75 16.08
C ILE A 179 14.52 -6.08 14.92
N CYS A 180 15.28 -5.42 14.06
CA CYS A 180 14.79 -4.85 12.83
C CYS A 180 15.50 -5.52 11.66
N VAL A 181 14.77 -5.83 10.59
CA VAL A 181 15.36 -6.33 9.35
C VAL A 181 15.68 -5.14 8.45
N ASN A 182 16.93 -5.02 7.97
CA ASN A 182 17.26 -4.11 6.88
C ASN A 182 16.74 -4.69 5.57
N MET A 183 15.45 -4.51 5.31
CA MET A 183 14.77 -5.08 4.14
C MET A 183 15.39 -4.63 2.81
N PRO A 184 15.68 -3.32 2.59
CA PRO A 184 16.37 -2.89 1.38
C PRO A 184 17.77 -3.47 1.19
N GLY A 185 18.47 -3.83 2.28
CA GLY A 185 19.76 -4.51 2.23
C GLY A 185 19.64 -6.02 1.98
N LEU A 186 18.65 -6.66 2.60
CA LEU A 186 18.36 -8.09 2.41
C LEU A 186 17.94 -8.39 0.97
N LEU A 187 16.98 -7.62 0.44
CA LEU A 187 16.41 -7.88 -0.89
C LEU A 187 17.32 -7.45 -2.05
N ARG A 188 18.43 -6.78 -1.75
CA ARG A 188 19.53 -6.48 -2.69
C ARG A 188 20.73 -7.43 -2.52
N ASN A 189 20.55 -8.53 -1.79
CA ASN A 189 21.56 -9.57 -1.64
C ASN A 189 21.53 -10.52 -2.86
N GLU A 190 22.71 -11.02 -3.24
CA GLU A 190 22.89 -11.97 -4.34
C GLU A 190 22.15 -13.31 -4.15
N ILE A 191 21.72 -13.63 -2.91
CA ILE A 191 20.80 -14.76 -2.63
C ILE A 191 19.50 -14.66 -3.45
N PHE A 192 19.06 -13.44 -3.79
CA PHE A 192 17.86 -13.22 -4.60
C PHE A 192 18.14 -13.23 -6.12
N GLY A 193 19.34 -13.62 -6.55
CA GLY A 193 19.73 -13.78 -7.95
C GLY A 193 20.79 -12.77 -8.41
N ASP A 194 21.21 -12.90 -9.68
CA ASP A 194 22.27 -12.10 -10.27
C ASP A 194 21.87 -10.63 -10.44
N ASP A 195 22.80 -9.70 -10.19
CA ASP A 195 22.56 -8.25 -10.27
C ASP A 195 21.29 -7.77 -9.51
N PRO A 196 21.20 -8.00 -8.19
CA PRO A 196 20.00 -7.71 -7.38
C PRO A 196 19.71 -6.20 -7.19
N LYS A 197 20.49 -5.34 -7.86
CA LYS A 197 20.27 -3.88 -7.94
C LYS A 197 19.53 -3.46 -9.21
N VAL A 198 19.37 -4.40 -10.15
CA VAL A 198 18.67 -4.18 -11.41
C VAL A 198 17.24 -4.67 -11.25
N PHE A 199 16.30 -3.80 -11.58
CA PHE A 199 14.89 -4.17 -11.67
C PHE A 199 14.70 -5.07 -12.90
N TRP A 200 14.55 -6.37 -12.67
CA TRP A 200 14.43 -7.37 -13.73
C TRP A 200 13.22 -8.26 -13.48
N PRO A 201 12.05 -7.95 -14.07
CA PRO A 201 10.83 -8.73 -13.85
C PRO A 201 10.96 -10.22 -14.21
N GLU A 202 11.80 -10.59 -15.17
CA GLU A 202 11.98 -11.99 -15.61
C GLU A 202 12.98 -12.81 -14.81
N ARG A 203 13.50 -12.26 -13.72
CA ARG A 203 14.40 -12.94 -12.76
C ARG A 203 13.83 -14.26 -12.23
#